data_AF-A0A969HJA7-F1
#
_entry.id   AF-A0A969HJA7-F1
#
_cell.length_a   1.000
_cell.length_b   1.000
_cell.length_c   1.000
_cell.angle_alpha   90.00
_cell.angle_beta   90.00
_cell.angle_gamma   90.00
#
_symmetry.space_group_name_H-M   'P 1'
#
loop_
_entity.id
_entity.type
_entity.pdbx_description
1 polymer ?
#
loop_
_entity_poly.entity_id
_entity_poly.type
_entity_poly.pdbx_seq_one_letter_code
_entity_poly.pdbx_strand_id
1 'polypeptide(L)' 'IWGLLSSPPVPSVLYLLGFSQYQTRNYQDASENLKVVASQNNKQGQYAAYYLGLSYLALENLVFAANALEEAKTFALKS' A
#
# COMPACT_ATOMS: atom_id res chain seq x y z
N ILE A 1 24.39 13.00 18.37
CA ILE A 1 23.86 11.66 18.01
C ILE A 1 22.35 11.65 18.25
N TRP A 2 21.56 12.14 17.28
CA TRP A 2 20.09 12.25 17.34
C TRP A 2 19.45 11.43 16.21
N GLY A 3 19.63 10.10 16.20
CA GLY A 3 19.19 9.28 15.07
C GLY A 3 18.82 7.84 15.37
N LEU A 4 18.62 7.44 16.63
CA LEU A 4 18.52 6.02 17.00
C LEU A 4 17.14 5.53 17.50
N LEU A 5 16.06 6.32 17.53
CA LEU A 5 14.83 5.89 18.22
C LEU A 5 13.49 6.24 17.56
N SER A 6 13.42 6.57 16.26
CA SER A 6 12.13 6.47 15.57
C SER A 6 11.97 5.03 15.09
N SER A 7 11.26 4.20 15.85
CA SER A 7 10.86 2.87 15.38
C SER A 7 10.16 3.02 14.02
N PRO A 8 10.46 2.15 13.03
CA PRO A 8 9.77 2.20 11.76
C PRO A 8 8.26 2.11 12.01
N PRO A 9 7.43 2.88 11.26
CA PRO A 9 6.00 2.89 11.49
C PRO A 9 5.43 1.47 11.44
N VAL A 10 4.57 1.14 12.41
CA VAL A 10 3.94 -0.18 12.47
C VAL A 10 3.12 -0.37 11.18
N PRO A 11 3.22 -1.51 10.47
CA PRO A 11 2.53 -1.70 9.20
C PRO A 11 1.02 -1.51 9.26
N SER A 12 0.39 -1.81 10.40
CA SER A 12 -1.03 -1.53 10.61
C SER A 12 -1.37 -0.05 10.62
N VAL A 13 -0.49 0.80 11.15
CA VAL A 13 -0.63 2.25 11.12
C VAL A 13 -0.44 2.77 9.70
N LEU A 14 0.56 2.27 8.98
CA LEU A 14 0.79 2.63 7.57
C LEU A 14 -0.40 2.26 6.68
N TYR A 15 -1.02 1.11 6.93
CA TYR A 15 -2.22 0.70 6.21
C TYR A 15 -3.37 1.70 6.43
N LEU A 16 -3.67 2.02 7.70
CA LEU A 16 -4.75 2.93 8.03
C LEU A 16 -4.50 4.35 7.49
N LEU A 17 -3.26 4.83 7.59
CA LEU A 17 -2.85 6.12 7.05
C LEU A 17 -2.98 6.14 5.52
N GLY A 18 -2.41 5.15 4.85
CA GLY A 18 -2.47 5.04 3.39
C GLY A 18 -3.90 4.88 2.88
N PHE A 19 -4.74 4.10 3.56
CA PHE A 19 -6.16 3.98 3.24
C PHE A 19 -6.91 5.30 3.43
N SER A 20 -6.65 6.03 4.52
CA SER A 20 -7.25 7.36 4.74
C SER A 20 -6.83 8.37 3.66
N GLN A 21 -5.56 8.34 3.25
CA GLN A 21 -5.04 9.17 2.15
C GLN A 21 -5.71 8.81 0.82
N TYR A 22 -5.89 7.52 0.52
CA TYR A 22 -6.64 7.07 -0.65
C TYR A 22 -8.08 7.61 -0.65
N GLN A 23 -8.79 7.47 0.48
CA GLN A 23 -10.17 7.93 0.64
C GLN A 23 -10.31 9.47 0.48
N THR A 24 -9.26 10.21 0.83
CA THR A 24 -9.18 11.67 0.69
C THR A 24 -8.53 12.12 -0.61
N ARG A 25 -8.30 11.19 -1.56
CA ARG A 25 -7.71 11.43 -2.89
C ARG A 25 -6.27 11.92 -2.88
N ASN A 26 -5.57 11.78 -1.76
CA ASN A 26 -4.14 12.03 -1.68
C ASN A 26 -3.38 10.77 -2.13
N TYR A 27 -3.46 10.49 -3.43
CA TYR A 27 -3.00 9.22 -4.01
C TYR A 27 -1.47 9.07 -3.99
N GLN A 28 -0.73 10.20 -4.02
CA GLN A 28 0.73 10.18 -3.92
C GLN A 28 1.15 9.59 -2.56
N ASP A 29 0.71 10.20 -1.47
CA ASP A 29 1.06 9.75 -0.12
C ASP A 29 0.47 8.37 0.19
N ALA A 30 -0.74 8.10 -0.32
CA ALA A 30 -1.35 6.78 -0.20
C ALA A 30 -0.44 5.71 -0.81
N SER A 31 0.10 5.96 -2.01
CA SER A 31 0.97 4.99 -2.68
C SER A 31 2.27 4.73 -1.91
N GLU A 32 2.84 5.76 -1.28
CA GLU A 32 4.07 5.62 -0.48
C GLU A 32 3.84 4.76 0.77
N ASN A 33 2.77 5.02 1.52
CA ASN A 33 2.46 4.30 2.74
C ASN A 33 1.98 2.87 2.47
N LEU A 34 1.11 2.69 1.47
CA LEU A 34 0.55 1.36 1.13
C LEU A 34 1.60 0.42 0.54
N LYS A 35 2.59 0.93 -0.20
CA LYS A 35 3.67 0.12 -0.78
C LYS A 35 4.46 -0.67 0.27
N VAL A 36 4.69 -0.08 1.45
CA VAL A 36 5.38 -0.79 2.55
C VAL A 36 4.55 -1.99 3.01
N VAL A 37 3.25 -1.80 3.19
CA VAL A 37 2.33 -2.83 3.68
C VAL A 37 2.06 -3.90 2.61
N ALA A 38 1.99 -3.51 1.34
CA ALA A 38 1.74 -4.42 0.21
C ALA A 38 2.75 -5.57 0.12
N SER A 39 3.99 -5.34 0.56
CA SER A 39 5.05 -6.37 0.62
C SER A 39 4.79 -7.52 1.62
N GLN A 40 3.76 -7.41 2.45
CA GLN A 40 3.44 -8.43 3.44
C GLN A 40 2.64 -9.57 2.83
N ASN A 41 3.09 -10.81 3.05
CA ASN A 41 2.39 -12.01 2.61
C ASN A 41 1.23 -12.40 3.55
N ASN A 42 0.29 -11.48 3.77
CA ASN A 42 -0.89 -11.68 4.60
C ASN A 42 -2.10 -10.92 4.02
N LYS A 43 -3.28 -11.10 4.63
CA LYS A 43 -4.53 -10.46 4.18
C LYS A 43 -4.44 -8.92 4.17
N GLN A 44 -3.69 -8.33 5.10
CA GLN A 44 -3.51 -6.88 5.16
C GLN A 44 -2.64 -6.35 4.01
N GLY A 45 -1.55 -7.05 3.68
CA GLY A 45 -0.73 -6.74 2.51
C GLY A 45 -1.50 -6.86 1.21
N GLN A 46 -2.40 -7.85 1.08
CA GLN A 46 -3.28 -7.96 -0.07
C GLN A 46 -4.20 -6.74 -0.23
N TYR A 47 -4.88 -6.31 0.84
CA TYR A 47 -5.71 -5.09 0.77
C TYR A 47 -4.88 -3.85 0.47
N ALA A 48 -3.67 -3.76 1.04
CA ALA A 48 -2.75 -2.68 0.73
C ALA A 48 -2.36 -2.65 -0.74
N ALA A 49 -2.04 -3.80 -1.35
CA ALA A 49 -1.74 -3.93 -2.77
C ALA A 49 -2.93 -3.51 -3.66
N TYR A 50 -4.17 -3.85 -3.25
CA TYR A 50 -5.37 -3.41 -3.96
C TYR A 50 -5.51 -1.88 -3.98
N TYR A 51 -5.47 -1.24 -2.81
CA TYR A 51 -5.58 0.23 -2.73
C TYR A 51 -4.35 0.95 -3.32
N LEU A 52 -3.18 0.32 -3.29
CA LEU A 52 -1.98 0.81 -3.96
C LEU A 52 -2.17 0.83 -5.48
N GLY A 53 -2.71 -0.26 -6.05
CA GLY A 53 -3.05 -0.34 -7.47
C GLY A 53 -4.06 0.72 -7.90
N LEU A 54 -5.11 0.92 -7.10
CA LEU A 54 -6.09 1.99 -7.35
C LEU A 54 -5.49 3.40 -7.22
N SER A 55 -4.58 3.60 -6.27
CA SER A 55 -3.86 4.88 -6.12
C SER A 55 -3.00 5.14 -7.36
N TYR A 56 -2.27 4.14 -7.85
CA TYR A 56 -1.49 4.28 -9.09
C TYR A 56 -2.36 4.52 -10.33
N LEU A 57 -3.56 3.92 -10.43
CA LEU A 57 -4.50 4.24 -11.51
C LEU A 57 -4.92 5.70 -11.49
N ALA A 58 -5.22 6.24 -10.30
CA ALA A 58 -5.59 7.65 -10.14
C ALA A 58 -4.43 8.61 -10.48
N LEU A 59 -3.19 8.13 -10.40
CA LEU A 59 -1.97 8.85 -10.79
C LEU A 59 -1.53 8.56 -12.24
N GLU A 60 -2.34 7.83 -13.01
CA GLU A 60 -2.04 7.41 -14.39
C GLU A 60 -0.74 6.59 -14.53
N ASN A 61 -0.30 5.96 -13.44
CA ASN A 61 0.89 5.13 -13.41
C ASN A 61 0.54 3.66 -13.71
N LEU A 62 0.17 3.41 -14.97
CA LEU A 62 -0.45 2.16 -15.39
C LEU A 62 0.42 0.90 -15.15
N VAL A 63 1.74 1.03 -15.28
CA VAL A 63 2.66 -0.10 -15.06
C VAL A 63 2.67 -0.52 -13.59
N PHE A 64 2.80 0.43 -12.67
CA PHE A 64 2.76 0.09 -11.24
C PHE A 64 1.36 -0.31 -10.78
N ALA A 65 0.31 0.27 -11.36
CA ALA A 65 -1.06 -0.16 -11.12
C ALA A 65 -1.27 -1.64 -11.46
N ALA A 66 -0.86 -2.06 -12.66
CA ALA A 66 -0.99 -3.45 -13.11
C ALA A 66 -0.24 -4.42 -12.18
N ASN A 67 0.99 -4.09 -11.81
CA ASN A 67 1.79 -4.92 -10.92
C ASN A 67 1.14 -5.07 -9.52
N ALA A 68 0.70 -3.97 -8.93
CA ALA A 68 0.08 -4.00 -7.60
C ALA A 68 -1.27 -4.75 -7.60
N LEU A 69 -2.06 -4.62 -8.68
CA LEU A 69 -3.32 -5.35 -8.82
C LEU A 69 -3.11 -6.85 -9.06
N GLU A 70 -2.07 -7.25 -9.77
CA GLU A 70 -1.72 -8.67 -9.95
C GLU A 70 -1.26 -9.31 -8.63
N GLU A 71 -0.48 -8.57 -7.84
CA GLU A 71 -0.10 -8.99 -6.48
C GLU A 71 -1.33 -9.16 -5.59
N ALA A 72 -2.26 -8.20 -5.62
CA ALA A 72 -3.52 -8.28 -4.88
C ALA A 72 -4.37 -9.51 -5.30
N LYS A 73 -4.40 -9.85 -6.59
CA LYS A 73 -5.14 -11.03 -7.11
C LYS A 73 -4.52 -12.34 -6.65
N THR A 74 -3.18 -12.43 -6.66
CA THR A 74 -2.45 -13.68 -6.42
C THR A 74 -2.70 -14.27 -5.04
N PHE A 75 -2.93 -13.44 -4.01
CA PHE A 75 -3.21 -13.94 -2.66
C PHE A 75 -4.63 -14.52 -2.52
N ALA A 76 -5.64 -13.97 -3.22
CA ALA A 76 -7.02 -14.46 -3.16
C ALA A 76 -7.16 -15.89 -3.70
N LEU A 77 -6.21 -16.33 -4.51
CA LEU A 77 -6.16 -17.66 -5.10
C LEU A 77 -5.36 -18.67 -4.25
N LYS A 78 -4.65 -18.20 -3.22
CA LYS A 78 -3.82 -19.05 -2.33
C LYS A 78 -4.45 -19.28 -0.94
N SER A 79 -5.52 -18.58 -0.60
CA SER A 79 -6.30 -18.71 0.64
C SER A 79 -7.46 -19.69 0.49
#